data_AF-A0A7Y2XIA5-F1
#
_entry.id   AF-A0A7Y2XIA5-F1
#
_cell.length_a   1.000
_cell.length_b   1.000
_cell.length_c   1.000
_cell.angle_alpha   90.00
_cell.angle_beta   90.00
_cell.angle_gamma   90.00
#
_symmetry.space_group_name_H-M   'P 1'
#
loop_
_entity.id
_entity.type
_entity.pdbx_description
1 polymer ?
#
loop_
_entity_poly.entity_id
_entity_poly.type
_entity_poly.pdbx_seq_one_letter_code
_entity_poly.pdbx_strand_id
1 'polypeptide(L)'
;QVVVSPRSPKGPQVVEIPVDPTILDAGDHNGSTFYQHARFLELVRAGGAPEVSLRDGAQAVAMGHAAQEAARGGGAVTLDLPDVGSDTRVSQEGAMG
;
A
#
# COMPACT_ATOMS: atom_id res chain seq x y z
N GLN A 1 15.29 1.59 13.80
CA GLN A 1 16.59 1.75 13.11
C GLN A 1 16.61 0.99 11.79
N VAL A 2 17.35 1.45 10.79
CA VAL A 2 17.68 0.71 9.57
C VAL A 2 19.20 0.73 9.39
N VAL A 3 19.78 -0.39 8.94
CA VAL A 3 21.20 -0.45 8.57
C VAL A 3 21.31 -0.34 7.06
N VAL A 4 21.96 0.72 6.58
CA VAL A 4 22.20 0.96 5.16
C VAL A 4 23.67 0.72 4.86
N SER A 5 23.98 0.01 3.78
CA SER A 5 25.36 -0.22 3.32
C SER A 5 25.57 0.50 1.98
N PRO A 6 25.76 1.83 1.96
CA PRO A 6 25.91 2.58 0.73
C PRO A 6 27.16 2.17 -0.05
N ARG A 7 27.12 2.34 -1.38
CA ARG A 7 28.24 2.04 -2.27
C ARG A 7 29.46 2.95 -2.01
N SER A 8 29.23 4.18 -1.54
CA SER A 8 30.27 5.15 -1.13
C SER A 8 29.68 6.21 -0.17
N PRO A 9 30.35 6.56 0.95
CA PRO A 9 31.49 5.85 1.52
C PRO A 9 31.08 4.43 1.92
N LYS A 10 32.01 3.49 1.82
CA LYS A 10 31.73 2.09 2.19
C LYS A 10 31.62 1.96 3.71
N GLY A 11 30.67 1.15 4.17
CA GLY A 11 30.49 0.79 5.58
C GLY A 11 29.03 0.80 5.99
N PRO A 12 28.61 -0.05 6.94
CA PRO A 12 27.27 0.02 7.51
C PRO A 12 27.04 1.37 8.18
N GLN A 13 25.93 2.02 7.83
CA GLN A 13 25.43 3.22 8.46
C GLN A 13 24.14 2.87 9.18
N VAL A 14 24.09 3.11 10.50
CA VAL A 14 22.86 2.98 11.27
C VAL A 14 22.09 4.30 11.12
N VAL A 15 20.90 4.21 10.54
CA VAL A 15 19.96 5.33 10.46
C VAL A 15 18.91 5.08 11.53
N GLU A 16 18.87 5.97 12.52
CA GLU A 16 17.77 5.96 13.47
C GLU A 16 16.49 6.43 12.78
N ILE A 17 15.48 5.58 12.85
CA ILE A 17 14.13 5.86 12.36
C ILE A 17 13.24 5.62 13.58
N PRO A 18 13.15 6.60 14.49
CA PRO A 18 12.33 6.46 15.68
C PRO A 18 10.87 6.37 15.25
N VAL A 19 10.20 5.33 15.73
CA VAL A 19 8.75 5.15 15.61
C VAL A 19 8.19 5.43 17.00
N ASP A 20 7.10 6.19 17.08
CA ASP A 20 6.39 6.41 18.33
C ASP A 20 6.08 5.04 18.99
N PRO A 21 6.52 4.78 20.23
CA PRO A 21 6.31 3.49 20.89
C PRO A 21 4.85 3.07 20.99
N THR A 22 3.93 4.04 21.14
CA THR A 22 2.49 3.77 21.16
C THR A 22 1.99 3.31 19.79
N ILE A 23 2.55 3.86 18.72
CA ILE A 23 2.22 3.46 17.34
C ILE A 23 2.85 2.11 16.97
N LEU A 24 4.05 1.83 17.49
CA LEU A 24 4.72 0.54 17.33
C LEU A 24 3.94 -0.60 18.02
N ASP A 25 3.33 -0.32 19.18
CA ASP A 25 2.48 -1.27 19.90
C ASP A 25 1.11 -1.44 19.21
N ALA A 26 0.55 -0.34 18.70
CA ALA A 26 -0.77 -0.35 18.06
C ALA A 26 -0.80 -0.87 16.61
N GLY A 27 0.35 -0.99 15.92
CA GLY A 27 0.39 -1.33 14.50
C GLY A 27 1.61 -2.14 14.06
N ASP A 28 1.39 -3.11 13.16
CA ASP A 28 2.45 -3.92 12.57
C ASP A 28 3.29 -3.12 11.54
N HIS A 29 4.43 -3.69 11.12
CA HIS A 29 5.33 -3.14 10.11
C HIS A 29 5.74 -1.69 10.42
N ASN A 30 6.25 -1.46 11.63
CA ASN A 30 6.69 -0.15 12.12
C ASN A 30 5.55 0.89 12.14
N GLY A 31 4.35 0.47 12.52
CA GLY A 31 3.20 1.37 12.66
C GLY A 31 2.47 1.71 11.36
N SER A 32 2.91 1.21 10.21
CA SER A 32 2.25 1.50 8.92
C SER A 32 0.80 1.03 8.88
N THR A 33 0.50 -0.12 9.51
CA THR A 33 -0.86 -0.67 9.60
C THR A 33 -1.80 0.28 10.36
N PHE A 34 -1.32 0.93 11.42
CA PHE A 34 -2.09 1.91 12.20
C PHE A 34 -2.50 3.09 11.30
N TYR A 35 -1.54 3.70 10.59
CA TYR A 35 -1.83 4.85 9.72
C TYR A 35 -2.73 4.50 8.54
N GLN A 36 -2.65 3.27 8.02
CA GLN A 36 -3.59 2.79 6.99
C GLN A 36 -5.02 2.75 7.54
N HIS A 37 -5.22 2.20 8.74
CA HIS A 37 -6.55 2.10 9.35
C HIS A 37 -7.10 3.46 9.75
N ALA A 38 -6.26 4.34 10.31
CA ALA A 38 -6.65 5.70 10.69
C ALA A 38 -7.16 6.51 9.48
N ARG A 39 -6.44 6.45 8.35
CA ARG A 39 -6.82 7.15 7.11
C ARG A 39 -8.03 6.52 6.44
N PHE A 40 -8.17 5.20 6.47
CA PHE A 40 -9.37 4.53 6.00
C PHE A 40 -10.61 4.92 6.81
N LEU A 41 -10.49 4.99 8.15
CA LEU A 41 -11.57 5.44 9.02
C LEU A 41 -11.97 6.90 8.71
N GLU A 42 -11.00 7.79 8.48
CA GLU A 42 -11.27 9.17 8.08
C GLU A 42 -12.02 9.22 6.74
N LEU A 43 -11.56 8.48 5.73
CA LEU A 43 -12.24 8.37 4.44
C LEU A 43 -13.68 7.89 4.59
N VAL A 44 -13.94 6.89 5.45
CA VAL A 44 -15.29 6.40 5.72
C VAL A 44 -16.17 7.45 6.40
N ARG A 45 -15.60 8.29 7.28
CA ARG A 45 -16.34 9.31 8.06
C ARG A 45 -16.54 10.64 7.35
N ALA A 46 -15.57 11.08 6.58
CA ALA A 46 -15.56 12.38 5.92
C ALA A 46 -15.80 12.28 4.41
N GLY A 47 -15.67 11.09 3.83
CA GLY A 47 -15.66 10.88 2.40
C GLY A 47 -14.32 11.34 1.80
N GLY A 48 -14.23 11.34 0.47
CA GLY A 48 -13.03 11.80 -0.24
C GLY A 48 -12.46 10.76 -1.19
N ALA A 49 -11.18 10.93 -1.54
CA ALA A 49 -10.47 10.02 -2.43
C ALA A 49 -9.58 9.07 -1.61
N PRO A 50 -9.66 7.76 -1.84
CA PRO A 50 -8.73 6.82 -1.21
C PRO A 50 -7.31 7.04 -1.74
N GLU A 51 -6.30 6.85 -0.88
CA GLU A 51 -4.89 6.87 -1.31
C GLU A 51 -4.51 5.64 -2.14
N VAL A 52 -5.18 4.51 -1.89
CA VAL A 52 -5.06 3.28 -2.67
C VAL A 52 -6.47 2.91 -3.13
N SER A 53 -6.70 2.97 -4.42
CA SER A 53 -8.02 2.85 -5.01
C SER A 53 -8.40 1.42 -5.36
N LEU A 54 -9.65 1.23 -5.80
CA LEU A 54 -10.09 -0.05 -6.36
C LEU A 54 -9.31 -0.41 -7.63
N ARG A 55 -8.94 0.60 -8.43
CA ARG A 55 -8.10 0.40 -9.60
C ARG A 55 -6.73 -0.14 -9.20
N ASP A 56 -6.09 0.45 -8.20
CA ASP A 56 -4.79 -0.02 -7.71
C ASP A 56 -4.86 -1.48 -7.24
N GLY A 57 -5.92 -1.82 -6.48
CA GLY A 57 -6.16 -3.19 -6.04
C GLY A 57 -6.36 -4.17 -7.20
N ALA A 58 -7.13 -3.80 -8.22
CA ALA A 58 -7.37 -4.65 -9.39
C ALA A 58 -6.10 -4.85 -10.24
N GLN A 59 -5.28 -3.80 -10.37
CA GLN A 59 -3.98 -3.90 -11.01
C GLN A 59 -3.03 -4.82 -10.23
N ALA A 60 -3.03 -4.78 -8.90
CA ALA A 60 -2.25 -5.69 -8.07
C ALA A 60 -2.63 -7.17 -8.30
N VAL A 61 -3.93 -7.46 -8.41
CA VAL A 61 -4.43 -8.81 -8.74
C VAL A 61 -3.99 -9.24 -10.14
N ALA A 62 -4.15 -8.37 -11.15
CA ALA A 62 -3.73 -8.65 -12.51
C ALA A 62 -2.22 -8.94 -12.61
N MET A 63 -1.40 -8.16 -11.89
CA MET A 63 0.05 -8.41 -11.79
C MET A 63 0.36 -9.78 -11.17
N GLY A 64 -0.39 -10.20 -10.14
CA GLY A 64 -0.23 -11.52 -9.52
C GLY A 64 -0.50 -12.67 -10.50
N HIS A 65 -1.56 -12.56 -11.30
CA HIS A 65 -1.86 -13.55 -12.34
C HIS A 65 -0.79 -13.58 -13.43
N ALA A 66 -0.39 -12.42 -13.96
CA ALA A 66 0.68 -12.32 -14.95
C ALA A 66 2.00 -12.90 -14.42
N ALA A 67 2.38 -12.62 -13.17
CA ALA A 67 3.58 -13.19 -12.55
C ALA A 67 3.49 -14.73 -12.44
N GLN A 68 2.32 -15.27 -12.10
CA GLN A 68 2.10 -16.71 -12.03
C GLN A 68 2.22 -17.37 -13.41
N GLU A 69 1.70 -16.74 -14.46
CA GLU A 69 1.84 -17.22 -15.84
C GLU A 69 3.29 -17.16 -16.33
N ALA A 70 3.97 -16.03 -16.10
CA ALA A 70 5.39 -15.86 -16.41
C ALA A 70 6.25 -16.94 -15.74
N ALA A 71 6.00 -17.22 -14.45
CA ALA A 71 6.72 -18.25 -13.71
C ALA A 71 6.51 -19.67 -14.28
N ARG A 72 5.33 -19.97 -14.82
CA ARG A 72 5.04 -21.25 -15.49
C ARG A 72 5.66 -21.34 -16.88
N GLY A 73 5.63 -20.24 -17.64
CA GLY A 73 6.10 -20.18 -19.03
C GLY A 73 7.59 -19.90 -19.20
N GLY A 74 8.28 -19.41 -18.15
CA GLY A 74 9.71 -19.11 -18.18
C GLY A 74 10.08 -17.85 -18.97
N GLY A 75 9.17 -16.88 -19.09
CA GLY A 75 9.38 -15.67 -19.87
C GLY A 75 8.46 -14.53 -19.46
N ALA A 76 8.68 -13.35 -20.04
CA ALA A 76 7.80 -12.20 -19.81
C ALA A 76 6.42 -12.42 -20.45
N VAL A 77 5.38 -11.91 -19.79
CA VAL A 77 4.00 -11.91 -20.30
C VAL A 77 3.49 -10.46 -20.39
N THR A 78 2.45 -10.25 -21.18
CA THR A 78 1.76 -8.96 -21.23
C THR A 78 0.84 -8.84 -20.03
N LEU A 79 0.84 -7.68 -19.37
CA LEU A 79 -0.08 -7.38 -18.29
C LEU A 79 -1.34 -6.74 -18.85
N ASP A 80 -2.44 -7.48 -18.84
CA ASP A 80 -3.76 -6.95 -19.19
C ASP A 80 -4.36 -6.24 -17.97
N LEU A 81 -4.43 -4.91 -18.04
CA LEU A 81 -4.98 -4.11 -16.95
C LEU A 81 -6.53 -4.16 -16.99
N PRO A 82 -7.18 -4.42 -15.86
CA PRO A 82 -8.64 -4.49 -15.81
C PRO A 82 -9.27 -3.11 -16.04
N ASP A 83 -10.35 -3.08 -16.80
CA ASP A 83 -11.20 -1.90 -16.97
C ASP A 83 -12.12 -1.75 -15.75
N VAL A 84 -11.56 -1.18 -14.68
CA VAL A 84 -12.30 -0.85 -13.45
C VAL A 84 -12.77 0.59 -13.55
N GLY A 85 -14.07 0.82 -13.32
CA GLY A 85 -14.68 2.16 -13.32
C GLY A 85 -13.89 3.15 -12.46
N SER A 86 -13.88 4.42 -12.89
CA SER A 86 -13.06 5.48 -12.27
C SER A 86 -13.25 5.57 -10.76
N ASP A 87 -12.14 5.79 -10.06
CA ASP A 87 -12.06 5.99 -8.60
C ASP A 87 -13.18 6.91 -8.12
N THR A 88 -14.21 6.29 -7.55
CA THR A 88 -15.38 7.01 -7.08
C THR A 88 -15.01 7.61 -5.75
N ARG A 89 -15.14 8.95 -5.64
CA ARG A 89 -15.08 9.62 -4.33
C ARG A 89 -16.07 8.93 -3.40
N VAL A 90 -15.61 8.55 -2.22
CA VAL A 90 -16.52 8.02 -1.19
C VAL A 90 -17.45 9.16 -0.79
N SER A 91 -18.74 9.02 -1.07
CA SER A 91 -19.79 9.97 -0.71
C SER A 91 -20.42 9.61 0.63
N GLN A 92 -20.71 10.61 1.46
CA GLN A 92 -21.30 10.44 2.80
C GLN A 92 -22.81 10.13 2.82
N GLU A 93 -23.47 9.99 1.66
CA GLU A 93 -24.94 10.01 1.57
C GLU A 93 -25.69 8.83 2.24
N GLY A 94 -24.98 7.89 2.90
CA GLY A 94 -25.60 6.75 3.59
C GLY A 94 -25.23 6.53 5.06
N ALA A 95 -24.39 7.37 5.69
CA ALA A 95 -23.82 7.08 7.01
C ALA A 95 -24.57 7.67 8.22
N MET A 96 -25.70 8.36 8.00
CA MET A 96 -26.51 9.02 9.04
C MET A 96 -27.95 8.49 9.09
N GLY A 97 -28.12 7.17 9.00
CA GLY A 97 -29.39 6.45 9.18
C GLY A 97 -29.36 5.56 10.41
#